data_AF-A0A5K1BU66-F1
#
_entry.id   AF-A0A5K1BU66-F1
#
_cell.length_a   1.000
_cell.length_b   1.000
_cell.length_c   1.000
_cell.angle_alpha   90.00
_cell.angle_beta   90.00
_cell.angle_gamma   90.00
#
_symmetry.space_group_name_H-M   'P 1'
#
loop_
_entity.id
_entity.type
_entity.pdbx_description
1 polymer ?
#
loop_
_entity_poly.entity_id
_entity_poly.type
_entity_poly.pdbx_seq_one_letter_code
_entity_poly.pdbx_strand_id
1 'polypeptide(L)'
;VKSQLKRLARPMYSNPPVHGARIVANIVGDPTLFNEWKAEMEVMAGRIKNVRQRLYDNLIEKDKSGKDWSFILRQIGMFSFTGLNKSQ
;
A
#
# COMPACT_ATOMS: atom_id res chain seq x y z
N VAL A 1 -14.59 7.45 23.08
CA VAL A 1 -13.41 6.91 22.34
C VAL A 1 -12.10 7.61 22.71
N LYS A 2 -11.95 8.94 22.54
CA LYS A 2 -10.70 9.68 22.84
C LYS A 2 -10.18 9.52 24.28
N SER A 3 -11.07 9.49 25.27
CA SER A 3 -10.72 9.28 26.69
C SER A 3 -10.15 7.88 26.97
N GLN A 4 -10.67 6.85 26.29
CA GLN A 4 -10.23 5.46 26.45
C GLN A 4 -8.84 5.24 25.85
N LEU A 5 -8.59 5.78 24.65
CA LEU A 5 -7.26 5.72 24.02
C LEU A 5 -6.19 6.44 24.83
N LYS A 6 -6.51 7.61 25.42
CA LYS A 6 -5.59 8.31 26.32
C LYS A 6 -5.23 7.48 27.56
N ARG A 7 -6.21 6.79 28.15
CA ARG A 7 -6.00 5.92 29.32
C ARG A 7 -5.07 4.75 29.00
N LEU A 8 -5.11 4.20 27.78
CA LEU A 8 -4.19 3.14 27.33
C LEU A 8 -2.81 3.69 26.96
N ALA A 9 -2.75 4.82 26.24
CA ALA A 9 -1.49 5.43 25.81
C ALA A 9 -0.60 5.84 27.00
N ARG A 10 -1.22 6.36 28.07
CA ARG A 10 -0.50 6.88 29.24
C ARG A 10 0.47 5.87 29.88
N PRO A 11 0.06 4.63 30.23
CA PRO A 11 0.99 3.63 30.74
C PRO A 11 1.88 2.98 29.67
N MET A 12 1.47 2.94 28.39
CA MET A 12 2.26 2.26 27.34
C MET A 12 3.42 3.10 26.82
N TYR A 13 3.18 4.38 26.53
CA TYR A 13 4.16 5.27 25.90
C TYR A 13 3.97 6.75 26.28
N SER A 14 3.18 7.04 27.31
CA SER A 14 2.85 8.38 27.81
C SER A 14 2.07 9.24 26.81
N ASN A 15 2.71 9.73 25.76
CA ASN A 15 2.11 10.59 24.74
C ASN A 15 2.51 10.10 23.34
N PRO A 16 1.59 10.13 22.35
CA PRO A 16 1.91 9.76 20.99
C PRO A 16 2.87 10.77 20.33
N PRO A 17 3.72 10.35 19.38
CA PRO A 17 4.56 11.26 18.60
C PRO A 17 3.75 12.29 17.81
N VAL A 18 4.11 13.57 17.91
CA VAL A 18 3.32 14.68 17.32
C VAL A 18 3.66 14.97 15.86
N HIS A 19 4.90 14.70 15.43
CA HIS A 19 5.41 15.22 14.17
C HIS A 19 4.67 14.65 12.95
N GLY A 20 4.59 13.33 12.82
CA GLY A 20 3.85 12.68 11.72
C GLY A 20 2.36 13.02 11.71
N ALA A 21 1.74 13.10 12.90
CA ALA A 21 0.34 13.52 13.02
C ALA A 21 0.12 14.94 12.50
N ARG A 22 1.06 15.85 12.75
CA ARG A 22 1.00 17.24 12.27
C ARG A 22 1.21 17.33 10.76
N ILE A 23 2.11 16.54 10.17
CA ILE A 23 2.27 16.45 8.72
C ILE A 23 0.95 16.05 8.06
N VAL A 24 0.33 14.96 8.54
CA VAL A 24 -0.97 14.49 8.00
C VAL A 24 -2.05 15.55 8.18
N ALA A 25 -2.13 16.18 9.35
CA ALA A 25 -3.12 17.22 9.61
C ALA A 25 -2.97 18.43 8.67
N ASN A 26 -1.73 18.85 8.37
CA ASN A 26 -1.46 19.94 7.44
C ASN A 26 -1.84 19.58 6.01
N ILE A 27 -1.45 18.39 5.53
CA ILE A 27 -1.74 17.94 4.16
C ILE A 27 -3.25 17.76 3.95
N VAL A 28 -3.93 17.09 4.89
CA VAL A 28 -5.37 16.79 4.76
C VAL A 28 -6.24 18.02 5.03
N GLY A 29 -5.78 18.93 5.89
CA GLY A 29 -6.51 20.15 6.25
C GLY A 29 -6.48 21.25 5.19
N ASP A 30 -5.53 21.20 4.25
CA ASP A 30 -5.43 22.13 3.13
C ASP A 30 -5.93 21.46 1.83
N PRO A 31 -7.01 21.95 1.19
CA PRO A 31 -7.54 21.36 -0.04
C PRO A 31 -6.54 21.27 -1.20
N THR A 32 -5.60 22.23 -1.30
CA THR A 32 -4.58 22.26 -2.34
C THR A 32 -3.60 21.11 -2.14
N LEU A 33 -3.03 21.02 -0.92
CA LEU A 33 -2.08 19.95 -0.56
C LEU A 33 -2.73 18.57 -0.60
N PHE A 34 -4.01 18.46 -0.18
CA PHE A 34 -4.72 17.20 -0.21
C PHE A 34 -4.97 16.71 -1.64
N ASN A 35 -5.25 17.61 -2.57
CA ASN A 35 -5.42 17.25 -3.98
C ASN A 35 -4.10 16.82 -4.63
N GLU A 36 -3.00 17.52 -4.32
CA GLU A 36 -1.66 17.13 -4.74
C GLU A 36 -1.30 15.73 -4.23
N TRP A 37 -1.45 15.50 -2.92
CA TRP A 37 -1.19 14.20 -2.30
C TRP A 37 -2.02 13.07 -2.94
N LYS A 38 -3.30 13.29 -3.24
CA LYS A 38 -4.14 12.30 -3.95
C LYS A 38 -3.59 11.98 -5.34
N ALA A 39 -3.19 12.98 -6.11
CA ALA A 39 -2.61 12.79 -7.43
C ALA A 39 -1.31 11.96 -7.35
N GLU A 40 -0.45 12.24 -6.37
CA GLU A 40 0.76 11.44 -6.13
C GLU A 40 0.43 9.98 -5.79
N MET A 41 -0.58 9.75 -4.93
CA MET A 41 -1.03 8.39 -4.59
C MET A 41 -1.57 7.64 -5.81
N GLU A 42 -2.31 8.31 -6.69
CA GLU A 42 -2.79 7.73 -7.95
C GLU A 42 -1.64 7.33 -8.87
N VAL A 43 -0.61 8.18 -9.02
CA VAL A 43 0.60 7.87 -9.79
C VAL A 43 1.29 6.63 -9.22
N MET A 44 1.49 6.57 -7.91
CA MET A 44 2.17 5.43 -7.26
C MET A 44 1.36 4.14 -7.39
N ALA A 45 0.04 4.19 -7.19
CA ALA A 45 -0.84 3.05 -7.41
C ALA A 45 -0.85 2.60 -8.88
N GLY A 46 -0.86 3.55 -9.82
CA GLY A 46 -0.76 3.29 -11.25
C GLY A 46 0.54 2.58 -11.64
N ARG A 47 1.67 2.99 -11.05
CA ARG A 47 2.97 2.31 -11.24
C ARG A 47 2.92 0.86 -10.78
N ILE A 48 2.32 0.57 -9.62
CA ILE A 48 2.16 -0.81 -9.12
C ILE A 48 1.33 -1.64 -10.10
N LYS A 49 0.21 -1.11 -10.61
CA LYS A 49 -0.62 -1.79 -11.61
C LYS A 49 0.16 -2.09 -12.90
N ASN A 50 0.94 -1.13 -13.39
CA ASN A 50 1.76 -1.31 -14.58
C ASN A 50 2.82 -2.41 -14.40
N VAL A 51 3.53 -2.40 -13.27
CA VAL A 51 4.53 -3.44 -12.97
C VAL A 51 3.87 -4.83 -12.88
N ARG A 52 2.69 -4.94 -12.26
CA ARG A 52 1.92 -6.19 -12.21
C ARG A 52 1.52 -6.67 -13.60
N GLN A 53 1.06 -5.77 -14.47
CA GLN A 53 0.73 -6.11 -15.85
C GLN A 53 1.95 -6.65 -16.59
N ARG A 54 3.06 -5.92 -16.56
CA ARG A 54 4.31 -6.35 -17.21
C ARG A 54 4.80 -7.69 -16.69
N LEU A 55 4.72 -7.93 -15.38
CA LEU A 55 5.10 -9.20 -14.78
C LEU A 55 4.21 -10.34 -15.29
N TYR A 56 2.89 -10.14 -15.30
CA TYR A 56 1.94 -11.11 -15.83
C TYR A 56 2.22 -11.44 -17.30
N ASP A 57 2.37 -10.43 -18.15
CA ASP A 57 2.63 -10.59 -19.58
C ASP A 57 3.90 -11.42 -19.83
N ASN A 58 4.98 -11.11 -19.10
CA ASN A 58 6.24 -11.85 -19.20
C ASN A 58 6.12 -13.29 -18.70
N LEU A 59 5.32 -13.55 -17.67
CA LEU A 59 5.14 -14.89 -17.13
C LEU A 59 4.33 -15.78 -18.07
N ILE A 60 3.23 -15.29 -18.64
CA ILE A 60 2.43 -16.08 -19.60
C ILE A 60 3.21 -16.35 -20.90
N GLU A 61 4.14 -15.46 -21.27
CA GLU A 61 5.02 -15.66 -22.41
C GLU A 61 6.06 -16.75 -22.14
N LYS A 62 6.70 -16.73 -20.96
CA LYS A 62 7.87 -17.56 -20.65
C LYS A 62 7.53 -18.89 -19.97
N ASP A 63 6.53 -18.91 -19.10
CA ASP A 63 6.13 -20.12 -18.38
C ASP A 63 5.18 -20.97 -19.23
N LYS A 64 5.58 -22.21 -19.51
CA LYS A 64 4.80 -23.19 -20.27
C LYS A 64 4.18 -24.27 -19.39
N SER A 65 4.26 -24.13 -18.06
CA SER A 65 3.72 -25.10 -17.10
C SER A 65 2.19 -25.15 -17.04
N GLY A 66 1.50 -24.15 -17.61
CA GLY A 66 0.03 -24.03 -17.52
C GLY A 66 -0.46 -23.43 -16.20
N LYS A 67 0.44 -22.92 -15.34
CA LYS A 67 0.05 -22.18 -14.13
C LYS A 67 -0.74 -20.92 -14.47
N ASP A 68 -1.87 -20.70 -13.78
CA ASP A 68 -2.64 -19.47 -13.90
C ASP A 68 -1.94 -18.33 -13.16
N TRP A 69 -1.43 -17.35 -13.91
CA TRP A 69 -0.78 -16.15 -13.37
C TRP A 69 -1.73 -14.95 -13.17
N SER A 70 -3.02 -15.08 -13.51
CA SER A 70 -3.99 -13.97 -13.46
C SER A 70 -4.22 -13.41 -12.05
N PHE A 71 -3.82 -14.14 -11.00
CA PHE A 71 -3.87 -13.64 -9.63
C PHE A 71 -2.97 -12.41 -9.41
N ILE A 72 -1.88 -12.26 -10.18
CA ILE A 72 -0.96 -11.12 -10.06
C ILE A 72 -1.69 -9.79 -10.35
N LEU A 73 -2.65 -9.81 -11.28
CA LEU A 73 -3.45 -8.65 -11.67
C LEU A 73 -4.59 -8.35 -10.69
N ARG A 74 -5.16 -9.39 -10.06
CA ARG A 74 -6.33 -9.28 -9.17
C ARG A 74 -5.96 -8.83 -7.76
N GLN A 75 -4.73 -9.05 -7.33
CA GLN A 75 -4.30 -8.70 -5.97
C GLN A 75 -4.08 -7.19 -5.80
N ILE A 76 -4.50 -6.67 -4.65
CA ILE A 76 -4.44 -5.25 -4.30
C ILE A 76 -3.28 -5.01 -3.32
N GLY A 77 -2.61 -3.89 -3.49
CA GLY A 77 -1.50 -3.45 -2.64
C GLY A 77 -0.14 -3.72 -3.27
N MET A 78 0.91 -3.41 -2.51
CA MET A 78 2.29 -3.46 -2.98
C MET A 78 2.81 -4.89 -3.12
N PHE A 79 2.32 -5.82 -2.29
CA PHE A 79 2.81 -7.19 -2.22
C PHE A 79 1.91 -8.14 -3.00
N SER A 80 2.49 -9.24 -3.49
CA SER A 80 1.74 -10.32 -4.12
C SER A 80 2.03 -11.63 -3.39
N PHE A 81 0.98 -12.39 -3.09
CA PHE A 81 1.13 -13.78 -2.71
C PHE A 81 1.34 -14.60 -3.97
N THR A 82 2.57 -15.06 -4.20
CA THR A 82 3.01 -15.66 -5.48
C THR A 82 2.61 -17.13 -5.64
N GLY A 83 2.26 -17.80 -4.53
CA GLY A 83 2.00 -19.24 -4.51
C GLY A 83 3.21 -20.07 -4.95
N LEU A 84 4.42 -19.52 -4.88
CA LEU A 84 5.66 -20.26 -5.07
C LEU A 84 5.95 -21.07 -3.81
N ASN A 85 6.43 -22.30 -3.99
CA ASN A 85 6.90 -23.10 -2.88
C ASN A 85 8.38 -22.77 -2.57
N LYS A 86 8.93 -23.32 -1.48
CA LYS A 86 10.31 -23.04 -1.05
C LYS A 86 11.38 -23.42 -2.10
N SER A 87 11.11 -24.39 -2.98
CA SER A 87 12.05 -24.84 -4.01
C SER A 87 12.02 -24.01 -5.30
N GLN A 88 11.08 -23.06 -5.43
CA GLN A 88 10.96 -22.12 -6.54
C GLN A 88 11.38 -20.72 -6.10
#